data_AF-A0AAE2D9U2-F1
#
_entry.id   AF-A0AAE2D9U2-F1
#
_cell.length_a   1.000
_cell.length_b   1.000
_cell.length_c   1.000
_cell.angle_alpha   90.00
_cell.angle_beta   90.00
_cell.angle_gamma   90.00
#
_symmetry.space_group_name_H-M   'P 1'
#
loop_
_entity.id
_entity.type
_entity.pdbx_description
1 polymer ?
#
loop_
_entity_poly.entity_id
_entity_poly.type
_entity_poly.pdbx_seq_one_letter_code
_entity_poly.pdbx_strand_id
1 'polypeptide(L)'
;DIDACNDFYKFACGEWERQNPLSDEMESLTTLDQIQMNINEYFLKILSDDSYSKDDRQLQAAKVFYKSCTNSRSLNEMRLSYYRLIYKHFSEWDLIPSIQQKLNISGGGKKTMSLTDYVLPTLFETGHSLLFSLKVDRVRKTIDVSAYLMLFN
;
A
#
# COMPACT_ATOMS: atom_id res chain seq x y z
N ASP A 1 38.03 4.95 22.22
CA ASP A 1 37.09 5.89 22.85
C ASP A 1 36.95 7.15 22.03
N ILE A 2 35.70 7.52 21.75
CA ILE A 2 35.31 8.78 21.10
C ILE A 2 34.92 9.73 22.23
N ASP A 3 35.38 10.97 22.21
CA ASP A 3 35.00 11.96 23.22
C ASP A 3 33.60 12.52 22.92
N ALA A 4 32.69 12.41 23.90
CA ALA A 4 31.32 12.92 23.82
C ALA A 4 31.23 14.43 23.56
N CYS A 5 32.24 15.20 23.97
CA CYS A 5 32.29 16.65 23.74
C CYS A 5 32.60 17.00 22.27
N ASN A 6 33.22 16.07 21.53
CA ASN A 6 33.59 16.25 20.13
C ASN A 6 32.57 15.62 19.18
N ASP A 7 32.06 14.42 19.49
CA ASP A 7 31.03 13.74 18.70
C ASP A 7 30.11 12.91 19.63
N PHE A 8 29.07 13.58 20.13
CA PHE A 8 28.10 12.93 21.01
C PHE A 8 27.36 11.78 20.32
N TYR A 9 27.11 11.88 19.01
CA TYR A 9 26.39 10.83 18.28
C TYR A 9 27.22 9.56 18.19
N LYS A 10 28.49 9.65 17.76
CA LYS A 10 29.37 8.46 17.69
C LYS A 10 29.74 7.93 19.07
N PHE A 11 29.83 8.78 20.09
CA PHE A 11 29.95 8.34 21.48
C PHE A 11 28.75 7.49 21.94
N ALA A 12 27.52 7.95 21.68
CA ALA A 12 26.32 7.27 22.14
C ALA A 12 25.89 6.08 21.25
N CYS A 13 26.08 6.16 19.94
CA CYS A 13 25.51 5.24 18.95
C CYS A 13 26.55 4.46 18.14
N GLY A 14 27.83 4.86 18.17
CA GLY A 14 28.85 4.29 17.27
C GLY A 14 29.04 2.77 17.44
N GLU A 15 28.89 2.26 18.66
CA GLU A 15 28.94 0.81 18.91
C GLU A 15 27.69 0.11 18.36
N TRP A 16 26.52 0.72 18.44
CA TRP A 16 25.30 0.15 17.87
C TRP A 16 25.39 0.05 16.34
N GLU A 17 25.89 1.09 15.66
CA GLU A 17 26.12 1.03 14.20
C GLU A 17 27.07 -0.09 13.82
N ARG A 18 28.14 -0.29 14.60
CA ARG A 18 29.14 -1.35 14.35
C ARG A 18 28.55 -2.76 14.51
N GLN A 19 27.60 -2.93 15.43
CA GLN A 19 26.95 -4.21 15.72
C GLN A 19 25.74 -4.47 14.81
N ASN A 20 25.22 -3.45 14.14
CA ASN A 20 24.03 -3.51 13.29
C ASN A 20 24.34 -2.96 11.89
N PRO A 21 25.24 -3.61 11.13
CA PRO A 21 25.54 -3.19 9.76
C PRO A 21 24.29 -3.31 8.87
N LEU A 22 24.10 -2.34 7.97
CA LEU A 22 23.03 -2.40 6.97
C LEU A 22 23.25 -3.59 6.03
N SER A 23 22.18 -4.33 5.75
CA SER A 23 22.18 -5.33 4.68
C SER A 23 21.95 -4.67 3.32
N ASP A 24 22.26 -5.37 2.24
CA ASP A 24 22.02 -4.89 0.86
C ASP A 24 20.52 -4.62 0.57
N GLU A 25 19.62 -5.18 1.38
CA GLU A 25 18.16 -5.03 1.24
C GLU A 25 17.61 -3.82 2.01
N MET A 26 18.41 -3.17 2.85
CA MET A 26 17.97 -2.09 3.75
C MET A 26 18.71 -0.79 3.48
N GLU A 27 17.96 0.25 3.13
CA GLU A 27 18.52 1.60 2.91
C GLU A 27 18.87 2.31 4.23
N SER A 28 18.19 1.98 5.33
CA SER A 28 18.47 2.53 6.66
C SER A 28 17.99 1.58 7.76
N LEU A 29 18.59 1.69 8.94
CA LEU A 29 18.22 0.92 10.11
C LEU A 29 18.38 1.80 11.35
N THR A 30 17.33 1.90 12.13
CA THR A 30 17.30 2.58 13.42
C THR A 30 16.84 1.62 14.51
N THR A 31 16.98 2.03 15.77
CA THR A 31 16.42 1.27 16.90
C THR A 31 14.88 1.18 16.82
N LEU A 32 14.21 2.19 16.24
CA LEU A 32 12.76 2.14 16.05
C LEU A 32 12.36 1.11 15.00
N ASP A 33 13.15 0.96 13.95
CA ASP A 33 12.91 -0.09 12.94
C ASP A 33 13.03 -1.48 13.55
N GLN A 34 14.05 -1.72 14.39
CA GLN A 34 14.19 -3.00 15.11
C GLN A 34 12.99 -3.29 16.01
N ILE A 35 12.49 -2.27 16.73
CA ILE A 35 11.27 -2.40 17.54
C ILE A 35 10.07 -2.75 16.65
N GLN A 36 9.92 -2.06 15.51
CA GLN A 36 8.83 -2.31 14.57
C GLN A 36 8.90 -3.73 13.99
N MET A 37 10.10 -4.22 13.65
CA MET A 37 10.31 -5.59 13.18
C MET A 37 9.87 -6.62 14.23
N ASN A 38 10.28 -6.44 15.48
CA ASN A 38 9.89 -7.33 16.58
C ASN A 38 8.37 -7.32 16.82
N ILE A 39 7.73 -6.15 16.74
CA ILE A 39 6.28 -6.00 16.85
C ILE A 39 5.58 -6.72 15.68
N ASN A 40 6.08 -6.54 14.46
CA ASN A 40 5.54 -7.20 13.27
C ASN A 40 5.65 -8.72 13.39
N GLU A 41 6.81 -9.26 13.82
CA GLU A 41 6.97 -10.69 14.05
C GLU A 41 5.98 -11.24 15.08
N TYR A 42 5.74 -10.49 16.16
CA TYR A 42 4.76 -10.87 17.17
C TYR A 42 3.35 -10.95 16.58
N PHE A 43 2.93 -9.94 15.81
CA PHE A 43 1.62 -9.97 15.14
C PHE A 43 1.52 -11.08 14.09
N LEU A 44 2.57 -11.32 13.32
CA LEU A 44 2.60 -12.40 12.33
C LEU A 44 2.42 -13.77 12.99
N LYS A 45 3.01 -14.00 14.16
CA LYS A 45 2.80 -15.23 14.96
C LYS A 45 1.33 -15.40 15.35
N ILE A 46 0.69 -14.33 15.83
CA ILE A 46 -0.74 -14.36 16.20
C ILE A 46 -1.64 -14.61 14.98
N LEU A 47 -1.34 -13.95 13.86
CA LEU A 47 -2.15 -14.04 12.64
C LEU A 47 -2.01 -15.39 11.93
N SER A 48 -0.83 -16.03 12.02
CA SER A 48 -0.55 -17.31 11.36
C SER A 48 -0.98 -18.52 12.19
N ASP A 49 -1.15 -18.37 13.50
CA ASP A 49 -1.53 -19.47 14.39
C ASP A 49 -3.07 -19.63 14.47
N ASP A 50 -3.59 -20.70 13.88
CA ASP A 50 -5.02 -21.02 13.85
C ASP A 50 -5.62 -21.43 15.20
N SER A 51 -4.81 -21.62 16.25
CA SER A 51 -5.28 -21.93 17.60
C SER A 51 -5.83 -20.71 18.36
N TYR A 52 -5.32 -19.52 18.05
CA TYR A 52 -5.87 -18.26 18.58
C TYR A 52 -7.23 -17.96 17.91
N SER A 53 -8.10 -17.21 18.60
CA SER A 53 -9.29 -16.55 18.02
C SER A 53 -10.55 -17.38 17.71
N LYS A 54 -10.89 -18.41 18.51
CA LYS A 54 -12.23 -19.02 18.37
C LYS A 54 -13.36 -18.04 18.68
N ASP A 55 -13.14 -17.09 19.60
CA ASP A 55 -14.21 -16.23 20.13
C ASP A 55 -14.07 -14.71 19.83
N ASP A 56 -13.00 -14.28 19.15
CA ASP A 56 -12.77 -12.86 18.79
C ASP A 56 -13.01 -12.62 17.29
N ARG A 57 -14.10 -11.90 16.96
CA ARG A 57 -14.52 -11.62 15.58
C ARG A 57 -13.57 -10.66 14.86
N GLN A 58 -12.97 -9.71 15.57
CA GLN A 58 -12.05 -8.73 15.00
C GLN A 58 -10.75 -9.41 14.60
N LEU A 59 -10.22 -10.28 15.47
CA LEU A 59 -9.04 -11.07 15.18
C LEU A 59 -9.28 -12.07 14.05
N GLN A 60 -10.46 -12.70 13.99
CA GLN A 60 -10.85 -13.54 12.85
C GLN A 60 -10.83 -12.77 11.52
N ALA A 61 -11.40 -11.55 11.49
CA ALA A 61 -11.38 -10.72 10.29
C ALA A 61 -9.95 -10.36 9.86
N ALA A 62 -9.09 -9.98 10.81
CA ALA A 62 -7.68 -9.69 10.53
C ALA A 62 -6.94 -10.92 9.98
N LYS A 63 -7.20 -12.12 10.52
CA LYS A 63 -6.64 -13.38 10.02
C LYS A 63 -7.10 -13.72 8.61
N VAL A 64 -8.39 -13.57 8.32
CA VAL A 64 -8.92 -13.77 6.96
C VAL A 64 -8.24 -12.82 5.97
N PHE A 65 -8.07 -11.55 6.35
CA PHE A 65 -7.35 -10.57 5.55
C PHE A 65 -5.88 -10.97 5.34
N TYR A 66 -5.17 -11.36 6.40
CA TYR A 66 -3.79 -11.84 6.31
C TYR A 66 -3.66 -13.04 5.35
N LYS A 67 -4.51 -14.06 5.50
CA LYS A 67 -4.54 -15.23 4.61
C LYS A 67 -4.85 -14.86 3.16
N SER A 68 -5.63 -13.80 2.92
CA SER A 68 -5.90 -13.32 1.57
C SER A 68 -4.65 -12.80 0.84
N CYS A 69 -3.66 -12.32 1.60
CA CYS A 69 -2.37 -11.84 1.08
C CYS A 69 -1.33 -12.97 0.95
N THR A 70 -1.31 -13.93 1.88
CA THR A 70 -0.29 -14.98 1.91
C THR A 70 -0.66 -16.24 1.13
N ASN A 71 -1.96 -16.48 0.88
CA ASN A 71 -2.37 -17.63 0.09
C ASN A 71 -1.91 -17.46 -1.35
N SER A 72 -1.08 -18.42 -1.81
CA SER A 72 -0.64 -18.45 -3.19
C SER A 72 -1.85 -18.68 -4.11
N ARG A 73 -1.94 -17.84 -5.14
CA ARG A 73 -2.88 -18.00 -6.25
C ARG A 73 -2.08 -18.34 -7.50
N SER A 74 -2.70 -18.98 -8.48
CA SER A 74 -2.02 -19.16 -9.76
C SER A 74 -1.75 -17.80 -10.40
N LEU A 75 -0.61 -17.65 -11.10
CA LEU A 75 -0.30 -16.42 -11.85
C LEU A 75 -1.44 -16.01 -12.79
N ASN A 76 -2.15 -16.99 -13.35
CA ASN A 76 -3.25 -16.73 -14.26
C ASN A 76 -4.47 -16.13 -13.55
N GLU A 77 -4.86 -16.65 -12.38
CA GLU A 77 -5.96 -16.10 -11.58
C GLU A 77 -5.66 -14.68 -11.10
N MET A 78 -4.44 -14.44 -10.60
CA MET A 78 -4.01 -13.10 -10.21
C MET A 78 -4.10 -12.13 -11.39
N ARG A 79 -3.53 -12.50 -12.52
CA ARG A 79 -3.55 -11.69 -13.74
C ARG A 79 -4.97 -11.38 -14.21
N LEU A 80 -5.87 -12.36 -14.21
CA LEU A 80 -7.28 -12.14 -14.54
C LEU A 80 -7.98 -11.19 -13.56
N SER A 81 -7.67 -11.29 -12.26
CA SER A 81 -8.23 -10.37 -11.25
C SER A 81 -7.74 -8.93 -11.46
N TYR A 82 -6.45 -8.72 -11.75
CA TYR A 82 -5.91 -7.41 -12.10
C TYR A 82 -6.53 -6.85 -13.38
N TYR A 83 -6.66 -7.67 -14.42
CA TYR A 83 -7.31 -7.24 -15.66
C TYR A 83 -8.77 -6.84 -15.46
N ARG A 84 -9.52 -7.55 -14.61
CA ARG A 84 -10.89 -7.15 -14.27
C ARG A 84 -10.95 -5.81 -13.56
N LEU A 85 -10.02 -5.53 -12.63
CA LEU A 85 -9.94 -4.23 -11.95
C LEU A 85 -9.57 -3.12 -12.93
N ILE A 86 -8.54 -3.33 -13.76
CA ILE A 86 -8.15 -2.38 -14.80
C ILE A 86 -9.33 -2.12 -15.74
N TYR A 87 -10.03 -3.17 -16.17
CA TYR A 87 -11.19 -3.03 -17.03
C TYR A 87 -12.32 -2.25 -16.34
N LYS A 88 -12.66 -2.60 -15.09
CA LYS A 88 -13.70 -1.91 -14.30
C LYS A 88 -13.40 -0.40 -14.16
N HIS A 89 -12.14 -0.05 -13.90
CA HIS A 89 -11.77 1.34 -13.63
C HIS A 89 -11.44 2.14 -14.89
N PHE A 90 -10.95 1.51 -15.96
CA PHE A 90 -10.42 2.20 -17.14
C PHE A 90 -11.11 1.84 -18.46
N SER A 91 -11.97 0.81 -18.53
CA SER A 91 -12.59 0.38 -19.80
C SER A 91 -13.94 1.00 -20.11
N GLU A 92 -14.00 2.31 -19.94
CA GLU A 92 -14.67 3.15 -20.95
C GLU A 92 -13.64 3.85 -21.86
N TRP A 93 -12.34 3.63 -21.65
CA TRP A 93 -11.26 4.25 -22.40
C TRP A 93 -10.52 3.20 -23.23
N ASP A 94 -10.25 3.50 -24.49
CA ASP A 94 -9.47 2.66 -25.41
C ASP A 94 -7.96 2.66 -25.08
N LEU A 95 -7.59 2.69 -23.79
CA LEU A 95 -6.19 2.73 -23.37
C LEU A 95 -5.44 1.44 -23.64
N ILE A 96 -6.16 0.31 -23.77
CA ILE A 96 -5.54 -1.01 -23.98
C ILE A 96 -6.33 -1.86 -25.00
N PRO A 97 -6.17 -1.57 -26.32
CA PRO A 97 -6.85 -2.31 -27.39
C PRO A 97 -6.61 -3.83 -27.36
N SER A 98 -5.43 -4.24 -26.89
CA SER A 98 -5.02 -5.64 -26.79
C SER A 98 -5.77 -6.45 -25.70
N ILE A 99 -6.33 -5.80 -24.67
CA ILE A 99 -7.19 -6.44 -23.66
C ILE A 99 -8.62 -6.60 -24.19
N GLN A 100 -9.15 -5.57 -24.86
CA GLN A 100 -10.49 -5.62 -25.47
C GLN A 100 -10.61 -6.80 -26.44
N GLN A 101 -9.58 -7.02 -27.26
CA GLN A 101 -9.49 -8.15 -28.18
C GLN A 101 -9.40 -9.50 -27.46
N LYS A 102 -8.65 -9.60 -26.34
CA LYS A 102 -8.51 -10.85 -25.56
C LYS A 102 -9.77 -11.22 -24.77
N LEU A 103 -10.61 -10.24 -24.43
CA LEU A 103 -11.84 -10.45 -23.67
C LEU A 103 -13.10 -10.56 -24.55
N ASN A 104 -12.98 -10.48 -25.89
CA ASN A 104 -14.10 -10.44 -26.85
C ASN A 104 -15.14 -9.35 -26.52
N ILE A 105 -14.68 -8.20 -26.03
CA ILE A 105 -15.55 -7.09 -25.69
C ILE A 105 -15.67 -6.17 -26.91
N SER A 106 -16.88 -6.05 -27.45
CA SER A 106 -17.18 -5.15 -28.56
C SER A 106 -16.91 -3.71 -28.12
N GLY A 107 -16.06 -2.99 -28.86
CA GLY A 107 -15.69 -1.61 -28.55
C GLY A 107 -16.93 -0.73 -28.36
N GLY A 108 -17.10 -0.21 -27.14
CA GLY A 108 -18.09 0.81 -26.84
C GLY A 108 -17.70 2.07 -27.60
N GLY A 109 -18.67 2.66 -28.31
CA GLY A 109 -18.44 3.78 -29.22
C GLY A 109 -17.65 4.94 -28.59
N LYS A 110 -16.95 5.67 -29.46
CA LYS A 110 -16.09 6.85 -29.21
C LYS A 110 -16.75 7.88 -28.27
N LYS A 111 -16.73 7.62 -26.96
CA LYS A 111 -17.16 8.56 -25.91
C LYS A 111 -16.02 9.51 -25.62
N THR A 112 -16.29 10.81 -25.63
CA THR A 112 -15.38 11.81 -25.09
C THR A 112 -15.34 11.66 -23.58
N MET A 113 -14.17 11.34 -23.05
CA MET A 113 -13.94 11.05 -21.64
C MET A 113 -13.83 12.34 -20.81
N SER A 114 -14.51 12.37 -19.67
CA SER A 114 -14.25 13.35 -18.60
C SER A 114 -13.39 12.72 -17.50
N LEU A 115 -12.35 13.41 -17.04
CA LEU A 115 -11.57 12.98 -15.87
C LEU A 115 -12.46 12.80 -14.64
N THR A 116 -13.55 13.57 -14.55
CA THR A 116 -14.54 13.47 -13.47
C THR A 116 -15.20 12.08 -13.43
N ASP A 117 -15.44 11.47 -14.59
CA ASP A 117 -16.09 10.15 -14.70
C ASP A 117 -15.21 9.01 -14.17
N TYR A 118 -13.90 9.26 -14.04
CA TYR A 118 -12.94 8.30 -13.50
C TYR A 118 -12.52 8.62 -12.06
N VAL A 119 -12.19 9.89 -11.80
CA VAL A 119 -11.69 10.33 -10.51
C VAL A 119 -12.76 10.19 -9.44
N LEU A 120 -14.03 10.54 -9.73
CA LEU A 120 -15.08 10.47 -8.72
C LEU A 120 -15.39 9.03 -8.28
N PRO A 121 -15.67 8.06 -9.16
CA PRO A 121 -15.94 6.68 -8.71
C PRO A 121 -14.75 6.07 -7.97
N THR A 122 -13.52 6.31 -8.45
CA THR A 122 -12.31 5.79 -7.80
C THR A 122 -12.15 6.38 -6.40
N LEU A 123 -12.38 7.69 -6.24
CA LEU A 123 -12.35 8.34 -4.94
C LEU A 123 -13.42 7.80 -3.99
N PHE A 124 -14.65 7.55 -4.47
CA PHE A 124 -15.71 7.00 -3.63
C PHE A 124 -15.49 5.53 -3.25
N GLU A 125 -14.97 4.70 -4.17
CA GLU A 125 -14.74 3.28 -3.90
C GLU A 125 -13.47 3.04 -3.06
N THR A 126 -12.41 3.80 -3.29
CA THR A 126 -11.09 3.54 -2.70
C THR A 126 -10.65 4.57 -1.65
N GLY A 127 -11.34 5.72 -1.58
CA GLY A 127 -10.91 6.86 -0.77
C GLY A 127 -9.69 7.59 -1.35
N HIS A 128 -9.22 7.21 -2.53
CA HIS A 128 -8.00 7.74 -3.15
C HIS A 128 -8.29 8.42 -4.48
N SER A 129 -7.62 9.55 -4.74
CA SER A 129 -7.62 10.24 -6.04
C SER A 129 -6.19 10.39 -6.54
N LEU A 130 -5.98 10.18 -7.84
CA LEU A 130 -4.66 10.32 -8.48
C LEU A 130 -4.20 11.77 -8.62
N LEU A 131 -5.11 12.74 -8.57
CA LEU A 131 -4.82 14.13 -8.89
C LEU A 131 -4.66 15.01 -7.65
N PHE A 132 -5.41 14.68 -6.60
CA PHE A 132 -5.47 15.45 -5.37
C PHE A 132 -5.81 14.55 -4.19
N SER A 133 -5.40 14.97 -3.00
CA SER A 133 -5.88 14.40 -1.75
C SER A 133 -6.99 15.27 -1.18
N LEU A 134 -8.00 14.63 -0.59
CA LEU A 134 -9.02 15.27 0.22
C LEU A 134 -8.80 14.86 1.67
N LYS A 135 -8.67 15.84 2.57
CA LYS A 135 -8.57 15.60 4.00
C LYS A 135 -9.72 16.31 4.69
N VAL A 136 -10.48 15.57 5.50
CA VAL A 136 -11.55 16.15 6.31
C VAL A 136 -10.95 16.58 7.65
N ASP A 137 -10.78 17.89 7.86
CA ASP A 137 -10.41 18.43 9.17
C ASP A 137 -11.67 18.54 10.03
N ARG A 138 -11.80 17.61 10.97
CA ARG A 138 -12.96 17.55 11.88
C ARG A 138 -12.98 18.68 12.91
N VAL A 139 -11.82 19.25 13.25
CA VAL A 139 -11.70 20.32 14.25
C VAL A 139 -12.11 21.64 13.63
N ARG A 140 -11.59 21.95 12.44
CA ARG A 140 -11.92 23.16 11.69
C ARG A 140 -13.21 23.05 10.90
N LYS A 141 -13.76 21.83 10.76
CA LYS A 141 -14.92 21.51 9.92
C LYS A 141 -14.70 21.92 8.45
N THR A 142 -13.48 21.74 7.96
CA THR A 142 -13.10 22.05 6.58
C THR A 142 -12.75 20.78 5.80
N ILE A 143 -12.81 20.90 4.48
CA ILE A 143 -12.24 19.90 3.57
C ILE A 143 -11.00 20.55 2.95
N ASP A 144 -9.84 20.02 3.26
CA ASP A 144 -8.57 20.48 2.74
C ASP A 144 -8.26 19.69 1.47
N VAL A 145 -8.09 20.42 0.36
CA VAL A 145 -7.73 19.85 -0.94
C VAL A 145 -6.26 20.15 -1.19
N SER A 146 -5.44 19.13 -1.42
CA SER A 146 -4.03 19.30 -1.76
C SER A 146 -3.73 18.57 -3.06
N ALA A 147 -3.16 19.28 -4.04
CA ALA A 147 -2.70 18.66 -5.28
C ALA A 147 -1.58 17.67 -4.98
N TYR A 148 -1.59 16.52 -5.63
CA TYR A 148 -0.39 15.70 -5.69
C TYR A 148 0.59 16.38 -6.65
N LEU A 149 1.78 16.75 -6.17
CA LEU A 149 2.91 16.99 -7.05
C LEU A 149 3.23 15.63 -7.67
N MET A 150 2.67 15.34 -8.86
CA MET A 150 3.19 14.29 -9.71
C MET A 150 4.60 14.75 -10.12
N LEU A 151 5.60 14.37 -9.31
CA LEU A 151 7.00 14.44 -9.69
C LEU A 151 7.20 13.40 -10.78
N PHE A 152 6.89 13.78 -12.03
CA PHE A 152 7.46 13.13 -13.19
C PHE A 152 8.94 13.51 -13.21
N ASN A 153 9.78 12.63 -12.66
CA ASN A 153 11.21 12.59 -12.98
C ASN A 153 11.42 11.66 -14.17
#